data_AF-A0AA88NS18-F1
#
_entry.id   AF-A0AA88NS18-F1
#
_cell.length_a   1.000
_cell.length_b   1.000
_cell.length_c   1.000
_cell.angle_alpha   90.00
_cell.angle_beta   90.00
_cell.angle_gamma   90.00
#
_symmetry.space_group_name_H-M   'P 1'
#
loop_
_entity.id
_entity.type
_entity.pdbx_description
1 polymer ?
#
loop_
_entity_poly.entity_id
_entity_poly.type
_entity_poly.pdbx_seq_one_letter_code
_entity_poly.pdbx_strand_id
1 'polypeptide(L)'
;MGAADHYRISLGKQMRKQKIKEVVAQRLIELEILSAGAVVAATDGVSELVDEGAGQFSAEEEVNKLGGTAVGEAVAEAEAKPVTSPVTRFLLSQTKEVTKAMSEGRFEEAMKLRKSFESNWNTYKLLSHVNPAEVKDIRTSGAPGVMMFVLAFVFALYTAPLRCTADPSPVCQPRSTCSECLKSPGCVWCKQKDFLKSGESDERRCDSAESLRMRSCQSENMIDPKPNIFIMKENELNSDLTNVVQLKPQSLNVKLRVGVPQEFKVEFKRAEGYPIDLYYLMDLSYSMKDDLDKIKNLGQDILDNLKKATKTVRIGFGSFVDKEKLPYVSQIKSRRQNPCPTKSDTCQPAFTFHNVLPLTSEAKEFKKEVSKQKISGNLDSPEAGLDAIMQAAVCQEKIGWKDVTRILVYTSDDTFHMAGDGRLAGIFTPHDGKCHLKSDGSYDGKLFDYPSVGHLSQVLQENNIQLIFAVTKNSFPAYQALSALIPQSVVGVLENDSSNVVQLISEAYGNLSSTLLLEHNMSLPGLHVSYQSHCNDQSSRMWQNRGECTGIRDEK
;
A
#
# COMPACT_ATOMS: atom_id res chain seq x y z
N MET A 1 14.79 29.58 -46.45
CA MET A 1 14.00 30.04 -45.29
C MET A 1 12.56 30.21 -45.76
N GLY A 2 11.59 29.43 -45.26
CA GLY A 2 10.20 29.58 -45.74
C GLY A 2 9.18 28.51 -45.30
N ALA A 3 9.58 27.32 -44.86
CA ALA A 3 8.63 26.27 -44.47
C ALA A 3 8.47 26.09 -42.94
N ALA A 4 9.49 26.41 -42.14
CA ALA A 4 9.48 26.21 -40.68
C ALA A 4 8.65 27.29 -39.93
N ASP A 5 8.59 28.52 -40.45
CA ASP A 5 7.89 29.62 -39.77
C ASP A 5 6.36 29.56 -39.95
N HIS A 6 5.88 28.99 -41.07
CA HIS A 6 4.44 28.80 -41.30
C HIS A 6 3.81 27.76 -40.36
N TYR A 7 4.56 26.71 -39.99
CA TYR A 7 4.08 25.67 -39.08
C TYR A 7 4.00 26.16 -37.63
N ARG A 8 4.96 27.00 -37.22
CA ARG A 8 5.03 27.57 -35.86
C ARG A 8 3.92 28.60 -35.60
N ILE A 9 3.53 29.38 -36.61
CA ILE A 9 2.43 30.35 -36.51
C ILE A 9 1.05 29.65 -36.51
N SER A 10 0.92 28.53 -37.23
CA SER A 10 -0.32 27.72 -37.24
C SER A 10 -0.59 27.05 -35.88
N LEU A 11 0.42 26.41 -35.28
CA LEU A 11 0.31 25.81 -33.94
C LEU A 11 0.03 26.87 -32.86
N GLY A 12 0.67 28.05 -32.94
CA GLY A 12 0.44 29.15 -32.01
C GLY A 12 -0.99 29.70 -32.04
N LYS A 13 -1.63 29.75 -33.22
CA LYS A 13 -3.04 30.16 -33.38
C LYS A 13 -4.02 29.08 -32.90
N GLN A 14 -3.71 27.80 -33.08
CA GLN A 14 -4.52 26.68 -32.57
C GLN A 14 -4.49 26.61 -31.04
N MET A 15 -3.30 26.73 -30.43
CA MET A 15 -3.12 26.74 -28.97
C MET A 15 -3.84 27.94 -28.32
N ARG A 16 -3.81 29.13 -28.95
CA ARG A 16 -4.57 30.30 -28.46
C ARG A 16 -6.09 30.09 -28.55
N LYS A 17 -6.60 29.48 -29.62
CA LYS A 17 -8.03 29.16 -29.76
C LYS A 17 -8.49 28.11 -28.74
N GLN A 18 -7.64 27.12 -28.43
CA GLN A 18 -7.94 26.09 -27.42
C GLN A 18 -7.99 26.69 -26.01
N LYS A 19 -7.01 27.54 -25.66
CA LYS A 19 -6.95 28.21 -24.37
C LYS A 19 -8.10 29.20 -24.16
N ILE A 20 -8.55 29.89 -25.22
CA ILE A 20 -9.74 30.76 -25.16
C ILE A 20 -11.01 29.92 -24.98
N LYS A 21 -11.13 28.76 -25.63
CA LYS A 21 -12.27 27.85 -25.43
C LYS A 21 -12.33 27.29 -24.01
N GLU A 22 -11.20 26.93 -23.42
CA GLU A 22 -11.13 26.47 -22.02
C GLU A 22 -11.50 27.59 -21.03
N VAL A 23 -11.01 28.81 -21.23
CA VAL A 23 -11.36 29.95 -20.37
C VAL A 23 -12.84 30.34 -20.49
N VAL A 24 -13.41 30.27 -21.70
CA VAL A 24 -14.85 30.52 -21.92
C VAL A 24 -15.70 29.40 -21.30
N ALA A 25 -15.29 28.13 -21.41
CA ALA A 25 -15.98 27.02 -20.76
C ALA A 25 -15.93 27.14 -19.23
N GLN A 26 -14.80 27.56 -18.67
CA GLN A 26 -14.63 27.73 -17.23
C GLN A 26 -15.43 28.93 -16.69
N ARG A 27 -15.52 30.03 -17.46
CA ARG A 27 -16.40 31.17 -17.15
C ARG A 27 -17.89 30.84 -17.27
N LEU A 28 -18.28 29.99 -18.22
CA LEU A 28 -19.67 29.51 -18.36
C LEU A 28 -20.08 28.60 -17.20
N ILE A 29 -19.16 27.74 -16.73
CA ILE A 29 -19.37 26.91 -15.54
C ILE A 29 -19.48 27.78 -14.28
N GLU A 30 -18.64 28.81 -14.12
CA GLU A 30 -18.75 29.77 -12.99
C GLU A 30 -20.08 30.56 -13.02
N LEU A 31 -20.56 30.96 -14.21
CA LEU A 31 -21.85 31.63 -14.39
C LEU A 31 -23.06 30.72 -14.12
N GLU A 32 -22.97 29.42 -14.46
CA GLU A 32 -24.00 28.43 -14.13
C GLU A 32 -24.03 28.04 -12.64
N ILE A 33 -22.88 28.06 -11.95
CA ILE A 33 -22.82 27.86 -10.50
C ILE A 33 -23.39 29.08 -9.75
N LEU A 34 -23.15 30.29 -10.23
CA LEU A 34 -23.74 31.53 -9.69
C LEU A 34 -25.26 31.59 -9.90
N SER A 35 -25.77 31.13 -11.05
CA SER A 35 -27.22 31.06 -11.29
C SER A 35 -27.89 29.94 -10.48
N ALA A 36 -27.22 28.80 -10.28
CA ALA A 36 -27.70 27.74 -9.39
C ALA A 36 -27.72 28.20 -7.92
N GLY A 37 -26.73 28.99 -7.47
CA GLY A 37 -26.72 29.60 -6.14
C GLY A 37 -27.83 30.63 -5.92
N ALA A 38 -28.20 31.40 -6.95
CA ALA A 38 -29.32 32.34 -6.89
C ALA A 38 -30.69 31.66 -6.86
N VAL A 39 -30.84 30.49 -7.50
CA VAL A 39 -32.07 29.67 -7.45
C VAL A 39 -32.25 29.02 -6.07
N VAL A 40 -31.15 28.60 -5.41
CA VAL A 40 -31.21 28.06 -4.04
C VAL A 40 -31.58 29.15 -3.02
N ALA A 41 -31.06 30.37 -3.18
CA ALA A 41 -31.45 31.51 -2.32
C ALA A 41 -32.91 31.93 -2.52
N ALA A 42 -33.46 31.78 -3.73
CA ALA A 42 -34.88 32.06 -4.01
C ALA A 42 -35.82 30.98 -3.46
N THR A 43 -35.36 29.72 -3.32
CA THR A 43 -36.14 28.65 -2.69
C THR A 43 -36.16 28.72 -1.17
N ASP A 44 -35.08 29.19 -0.54
CA ASP A 44 -35.01 29.38 0.92
C ASP A 44 -35.88 30.57 1.39
N GLY A 45 -36.07 31.60 0.56
CA GLY A 45 -36.94 32.74 0.86
C GLY A 45 -38.45 32.49 0.76
N VAL A 46 -38.89 31.33 0.25
CA VAL A 46 -40.32 30.95 0.14
C VAL A 46 -40.75 30.02 1.27
N SER A 47 -39.81 29.41 1.98
CA SER A 47 -40.07 28.53 3.14
C SER A 47 -40.40 29.26 4.45
N GLU A 48 -40.37 30.60 4.49
CA GLU A 48 -40.64 31.39 5.71
C GLU A 48 -42.02 32.07 5.74
N LEU A 49 -42.93 31.75 4.81
CA LEU A 49 -44.27 32.38 4.73
C LEU A 49 -45.46 31.40 4.66
N VAL A 50 -45.27 30.11 4.95
CA VAL A 50 -46.38 29.14 5.01
C VAL A 50 -46.28 28.31 6.27
N ASP A 51 -46.52 28.95 7.42
CA ASP A 51 -46.93 28.25 8.63
C ASP A 51 -47.82 29.17 9.47
N GLU A 52 -49.04 29.45 8.99
CA GLU A 52 -50.15 29.94 9.81
C GLU A 52 -51.48 29.83 9.02
N GLY A 53 -52.42 29.01 9.50
CA GLY A 53 -53.86 29.18 9.21
C GLY A 53 -54.59 28.04 8.49
N ALA A 54 -55.56 27.44 9.20
CA ALA A 54 -56.46 26.37 8.79
C ALA A 54 -57.56 26.78 7.78
N GLY A 55 -58.15 25.80 7.08
CA GLY A 55 -59.49 25.96 6.47
C GLY A 55 -59.85 24.98 5.34
N GLN A 56 -60.89 24.17 5.55
CA GLN A 56 -61.58 23.31 4.57
C GLN A 56 -62.08 24.09 3.34
N PHE A 57 -62.02 23.52 2.13
CA PHE A 57 -63.07 23.67 1.11
C PHE A 57 -62.96 22.59 0.01
N SER A 58 -64.11 22.00 -0.34
CA SER A 58 -64.34 21.05 -1.44
C SER A 58 -64.56 21.82 -2.75
N ALA A 59 -64.04 21.31 -3.88
CA ALA A 59 -64.30 21.86 -5.21
C ALA A 59 -64.58 20.73 -6.22
N GLU A 60 -65.84 20.28 -6.21
CA GLU A 60 -66.48 19.47 -7.25
C GLU A 60 -67.09 20.36 -8.36
N GLU A 61 -66.65 21.61 -8.48
CA GLU A 61 -67.34 22.64 -9.28
C GLU A 61 -66.38 23.47 -10.17
N GLU A 62 -65.44 22.82 -10.84
CA GLU A 62 -64.71 23.44 -11.98
C GLU A 62 -64.47 22.51 -13.18
N VAL A 63 -65.16 21.36 -13.23
CA VAL A 63 -65.05 20.38 -14.33
C VAL A 63 -65.94 20.74 -15.53
N ASN A 64 -66.77 21.78 -15.43
CA ASN A 64 -67.74 22.15 -16.46
C ASN A 64 -67.44 23.51 -17.11
N LYS A 65 -66.24 23.67 -17.70
CA LYS A 65 -65.99 24.67 -18.75
C LYS A 65 -64.70 24.33 -19.49
N LEU A 66 -64.84 24.08 -20.80
CA LEU A 66 -63.83 23.76 -21.82
C LEU A 66 -63.63 22.25 -22.04
N GLY A 67 -64.60 21.65 -22.73
CA GLY A 67 -64.59 20.25 -23.14
C GLY A 67 -63.79 19.96 -24.42
N GLY A 68 -63.73 18.67 -24.77
CA GLY A 68 -63.27 18.20 -26.09
C GLY A 68 -62.27 17.04 -26.03
N THR A 69 -62.78 15.86 -25.68
CA THR A 69 -62.38 14.53 -26.19
C THR A 69 -61.00 14.36 -26.85
N ALA A 70 -60.08 13.73 -26.13
CA ALA A 70 -59.18 12.71 -26.68
C ALA A 70 -58.69 11.80 -25.54
N VAL A 71 -59.18 10.55 -25.57
CA VAL A 71 -58.48 9.33 -25.12
C VAL A 71 -58.14 9.30 -23.62
N GLY A 72 -58.86 8.60 -22.75
CA GLY A 72 -59.40 7.27 -22.96
C GLY A 72 -58.30 6.20 -22.96
N GLU A 73 -57.19 6.38 -22.22
CA GLU A 73 -56.23 5.34 -21.80
C GLU A 73 -55.08 5.99 -21.02
N ALA A 74 -55.11 5.90 -19.68
CA ALA A 74 -53.97 6.01 -18.74
C ALA A 74 -54.45 6.46 -17.34
N VAL A 75 -55.20 5.62 -16.66
CA VAL A 75 -55.30 5.66 -15.19
C VAL A 75 -54.53 4.45 -14.68
N ALA A 76 -53.21 4.55 -14.70
CA ALA A 76 -52.28 3.73 -13.94
C ALA A 76 -50.92 4.48 -13.89
N GLU A 77 -50.34 4.56 -12.70
CA GLU A 77 -48.99 5.08 -12.38
C GLU A 77 -48.75 6.60 -12.52
N ALA A 78 -49.09 7.32 -11.45
CA ALA A 78 -48.43 8.58 -11.11
C ALA A 78 -47.75 8.44 -9.73
N GLU A 79 -46.63 7.71 -9.68
CA GLU A 79 -45.64 7.89 -8.61
C GLU A 79 -44.76 9.10 -8.94
N ALA A 80 -44.66 10.03 -7.98
CA ALA A 80 -43.85 11.23 -8.09
C ALA A 80 -42.36 10.89 -8.30
N LYS A 81 -41.83 11.18 -9.50
CA LYS A 81 -40.39 11.09 -9.79
C LYS A 81 -39.64 12.29 -9.20
N PRO A 82 -38.57 12.11 -8.41
CA PRO A 82 -37.70 13.21 -8.03
C PRO A 82 -36.89 13.67 -9.25
N VAL A 83 -36.83 14.98 -9.46
CA VAL A 83 -36.01 15.60 -10.52
C VAL A 83 -34.53 15.41 -10.16
N THR A 84 -33.93 14.32 -10.64
CA THR A 84 -32.48 14.13 -10.61
C THR A 84 -31.85 15.00 -11.70
N SER A 85 -30.82 15.78 -11.33
CA SER A 85 -30.04 16.59 -12.26
C SER A 85 -29.50 15.73 -13.42
N PRO A 86 -29.42 16.26 -14.66
CA PRO A 86 -28.84 15.55 -15.80
C PRO A 86 -27.43 15.00 -15.51
N VAL A 87 -26.65 15.72 -14.69
CA VAL A 87 -25.30 15.31 -14.26
C VAL A 87 -25.37 14.12 -13.31
N THR A 88 -26.29 14.11 -12.36
CA THR A 88 -26.50 12.98 -11.44
C THR A 88 -26.97 11.73 -12.19
N ARG A 89 -27.85 11.90 -13.20
CA ARG A 89 -28.27 10.81 -14.08
C ARG A 89 -27.13 10.26 -14.93
N PHE A 90 -26.27 11.15 -15.44
CA PHE A 90 -25.08 10.77 -16.19
C PHE A 90 -24.07 10.02 -15.32
N LEU A 91 -23.78 10.49 -14.10
CA LEU A 91 -22.86 9.83 -13.17
C LEU A 91 -23.38 8.46 -12.69
N LEU A 92 -24.67 8.36 -12.38
CA LEU A 92 -25.31 7.08 -12.06
C LEU A 92 -25.27 6.11 -13.24
N SER A 93 -25.45 6.59 -14.47
CA SER A 93 -25.34 5.78 -15.69
C SER A 93 -23.90 5.30 -15.92
N GLN A 94 -22.90 6.16 -15.77
CA GLN A 94 -21.50 5.78 -15.92
C GLN A 94 -21.06 4.77 -14.86
N THR A 95 -21.52 4.94 -13.61
CA THR A 95 -21.23 4.00 -12.52
C THR A 95 -21.85 2.63 -12.81
N LYS A 96 -23.11 2.59 -13.27
CA LYS A 96 -23.76 1.34 -13.68
C LYS A 96 -23.05 0.62 -14.82
N GLU A 97 -22.59 1.34 -15.85
CA GLU A 97 -21.87 0.75 -16.98
C GLU A 97 -20.50 0.20 -16.56
N VAL A 98 -19.79 0.90 -15.66
CA VAL A 98 -18.52 0.41 -15.09
C VAL A 98 -18.74 -0.83 -14.23
N THR A 99 -19.73 -0.82 -13.33
CA THR A 99 -20.07 -1.98 -12.48
C THR A 99 -20.47 -3.19 -13.33
N LYS A 100 -21.24 -2.96 -14.40
CA LYS A 100 -21.61 -4.01 -15.36
C LYS A 100 -20.38 -4.59 -16.08
N ALA A 101 -19.52 -3.74 -16.63
CA ALA A 101 -18.30 -4.18 -17.31
C ALA A 101 -17.35 -4.95 -16.37
N MET A 102 -17.23 -4.55 -15.10
CA MET A 102 -16.46 -5.26 -14.07
C MET A 102 -17.07 -6.63 -13.74
N SER A 103 -18.40 -6.71 -13.58
CA SER A 103 -19.11 -7.97 -13.29
C SER A 103 -19.04 -9.01 -14.43
N GLU A 104 -18.86 -8.54 -15.66
CA GLU A 104 -18.75 -9.37 -16.87
C GLU A 104 -17.29 -9.68 -17.25
N GLY A 105 -16.31 -9.29 -16.43
CA GLY A 105 -14.87 -9.50 -16.69
C GLY A 105 -14.29 -8.66 -17.83
N ARG A 106 -14.99 -7.61 -18.27
CA ARG A 106 -14.56 -6.68 -19.34
C ARG A 106 -13.71 -5.53 -18.79
N PHE A 107 -12.59 -5.86 -18.15
CA PHE A 107 -11.76 -4.92 -17.39
C PHE A 107 -11.17 -3.77 -18.22
N GLU A 108 -10.72 -4.05 -19.45
CA GLU A 108 -10.19 -3.02 -20.37
C GLU A 108 -11.26 -1.97 -20.76
N GLU A 109 -12.52 -2.40 -20.84
CA GLU A 109 -13.63 -1.52 -21.17
C GLU A 109 -14.06 -0.69 -19.97
N ALA A 110 -14.07 -1.30 -18.76
CA ALA A 110 -14.26 -0.59 -17.50
C ALA A 110 -13.21 0.50 -17.27
N MET A 111 -11.94 0.22 -17.61
CA MET A 111 -10.85 1.20 -17.54
C MET A 111 -11.01 2.35 -18.55
N LYS A 112 -11.42 2.07 -19.79
CA LYS A 112 -11.68 3.10 -20.81
C LYS A 112 -12.86 4.02 -20.48
N LEU A 113 -13.89 3.50 -19.81
CA LEU A 113 -15.01 4.28 -19.31
C LEU A 113 -14.57 5.29 -18.22
N ARG A 114 -13.47 5.02 -17.49
CA ARG A 114 -12.80 5.96 -16.58
C ARG A 114 -11.62 6.67 -17.27
N LYS A 115 -11.88 7.64 -18.17
CA LYS A 115 -10.83 8.46 -18.84
C LYS A 115 -9.79 9.13 -17.91
N SER A 116 -10.04 9.24 -16.60
CA SER A 116 -9.04 9.74 -15.63
C SER A 116 -7.99 8.68 -15.22
N PHE A 117 -8.31 7.39 -15.37
CA PHE A 117 -7.44 6.29 -14.98
C PHE A 117 -6.26 6.12 -15.95
N GLU A 118 -6.46 6.36 -17.25
CA GLU A 118 -5.39 6.29 -18.25
C GLU A 118 -4.36 7.44 -18.10
N SER A 119 -4.82 8.62 -17.64
CA SER A 119 -3.95 9.75 -17.29
C SER A 119 -3.16 9.47 -16.00
N ASN A 120 -3.79 8.84 -15.01
CA ASN A 120 -3.13 8.47 -13.76
C ASN A 120 -2.19 7.28 -13.96
N TRP A 121 -2.53 6.29 -14.79
CA TRP A 121 -1.71 5.11 -15.10
C TRP A 121 -0.37 5.49 -15.75
N ASN A 122 -0.39 6.44 -16.69
CA ASN A 122 0.83 6.96 -17.30
C ASN A 122 1.65 7.80 -16.32
N THR A 123 1.00 8.48 -15.37
CA THR A 123 1.67 9.20 -14.27
C THR A 123 2.29 8.23 -13.27
N TYR A 124 1.60 7.14 -12.93
CA TYR A 124 2.13 6.07 -12.07
C TYR A 124 3.29 5.32 -12.73
N LYS A 125 3.26 5.08 -14.06
CA LYS A 125 4.41 4.58 -14.83
C LYS A 125 5.62 5.52 -14.79
N LEU A 126 5.37 6.84 -14.80
CA LEU A 126 6.43 7.84 -14.74
C LEU A 126 7.05 7.94 -13.34
N LEU A 127 6.24 7.70 -12.30
CA LEU A 127 6.67 7.73 -10.89
C LEU A 127 7.25 6.39 -10.42
N SER A 128 6.92 5.28 -11.08
CA SER A 128 7.51 3.95 -10.84
C SER A 128 8.79 3.76 -11.67
N HIS A 129 9.85 4.50 -11.36
CA HIS A 129 11.18 4.14 -11.85
C HIS A 129 11.75 2.98 -11.05
N VAL A 130 11.30 1.77 -11.38
CA VAL A 130 12.08 0.54 -11.28
C VAL A 130 12.07 -0.04 -12.68
N ASN A 131 13.20 0.01 -13.39
CA ASN A 131 13.33 -0.61 -14.71
C ASN A 131 13.39 -2.14 -14.56
N PRO A 132 12.42 -2.91 -15.07
CA PRO A 132 12.65 -4.31 -15.35
C PRO A 132 13.48 -4.42 -16.63
N ALA A 133 14.47 -5.31 -16.64
CA ALA A 133 15.30 -5.58 -17.80
C ALA A 133 14.44 -5.97 -19.03
N GLU A 134 14.75 -5.38 -20.19
CA GLU A 134 14.16 -5.75 -21.47
C GLU A 134 14.42 -7.23 -21.77
N VAL A 135 13.37 -8.05 -21.76
CA VAL A 135 13.38 -9.36 -22.41
C VAL A 135 13.10 -9.13 -23.89
N LYS A 136 14.12 -9.31 -24.74
CA LYS A 136 13.97 -9.28 -26.19
C LYS A 136 13.25 -10.53 -26.67
N ASP A 137 12.05 -10.33 -27.22
CA ASP A 137 11.32 -11.30 -28.02
C ASP A 137 12.05 -11.52 -29.36
N ILE A 138 12.59 -12.72 -29.58
CA ILE A 138 13.17 -13.10 -30.88
C ILE A 138 12.09 -13.84 -31.68
N ARG A 139 11.45 -13.11 -32.59
CA ARG A 139 10.63 -13.71 -33.67
C ARG A 139 11.53 -14.49 -34.63
N THR A 140 11.28 -15.79 -34.73
CA THR A 140 11.86 -16.69 -35.73
C THR A 140 11.10 -16.59 -37.05
N SER A 141 11.78 -16.16 -38.11
CA SER A 141 11.35 -16.36 -39.50
C SER A 141 12.57 -16.62 -40.38
N GLY A 142 12.66 -17.79 -41.00
CA GLY A 142 13.72 -18.06 -41.99
C GLY A 142 13.87 -19.54 -42.33
N ALA A 143 13.64 -19.84 -43.61
CA ALA A 143 13.66 -21.14 -44.28
C ALA A 143 15.07 -21.82 -44.32
N PRO A 144 15.18 -23.10 -44.74
CA PRO A 144 16.34 -23.95 -44.47
C PRO A 144 17.41 -23.83 -45.56
N GLY A 145 18.68 -23.87 -45.15
CA GLY A 145 19.75 -24.22 -46.09
C GLY A 145 21.10 -23.55 -45.86
N VAL A 146 21.71 -23.65 -44.66
CA VAL A 146 23.18 -23.63 -44.51
C VAL A 146 23.57 -24.39 -43.23
N MET A 147 23.38 -25.71 -43.21
CA MET A 147 23.75 -26.56 -42.08
C MET A 147 24.84 -27.54 -42.52
N MET A 148 26.06 -27.05 -42.78
CA MET A 148 27.22 -27.93 -42.97
C MET A 148 28.61 -27.28 -42.79
N PHE A 149 28.71 -26.12 -42.11
CA PHE A 149 30.04 -25.51 -41.83
C PHE A 149 30.24 -24.95 -40.41
N VAL A 150 29.21 -24.97 -39.54
CA VAL A 150 29.32 -24.40 -38.17
C VAL A 150 29.71 -25.44 -37.11
N LEU A 151 29.52 -26.74 -37.38
CA LEU A 151 29.75 -27.80 -36.40
C LEU A 151 31.24 -28.10 -36.11
N ALA A 152 32.15 -27.75 -37.02
CA ALA A 152 33.59 -27.99 -36.82
C ALA A 152 34.28 -26.93 -35.94
N PHE A 153 33.73 -25.71 -35.86
CA PHE A 153 34.30 -24.64 -35.03
C PHE A 153 33.85 -24.70 -33.57
N VAL A 154 32.69 -25.33 -33.30
CA VAL A 154 32.16 -25.50 -31.94
C VAL A 154 32.92 -26.59 -31.17
N PHE A 155 33.43 -27.63 -31.85
CA PHE A 155 34.12 -28.72 -31.17
C PHE A 155 35.56 -28.38 -30.72
N ALA A 156 36.21 -27.40 -31.34
CA ALA A 156 37.57 -26.98 -30.98
C ALA A 156 37.65 -26.06 -29.74
N LEU A 157 36.51 -25.51 -29.28
CA LEU A 157 36.44 -24.68 -28.07
C LEU A 157 36.08 -25.48 -26.80
N TYR A 158 35.72 -26.76 -26.92
CA TYR A 158 35.25 -27.58 -25.79
C TYR A 158 36.34 -28.39 -25.06
N THR A 159 37.63 -28.24 -25.40
CA THR A 159 38.72 -28.99 -24.74
C THR A 159 39.80 -28.12 -24.09
N ALA A 160 39.56 -26.83 -23.89
CA ALA A 160 40.40 -26.00 -23.02
C ALA A 160 39.72 -25.82 -21.65
N PRO A 161 40.29 -26.29 -20.54
CA PRO A 161 39.73 -26.00 -19.23
C PRO A 161 39.95 -24.52 -18.93
N LEU A 162 38.90 -23.71 -19.05
CA LEU A 162 38.86 -22.39 -18.43
C LEU A 162 38.82 -22.59 -16.92
N ARG A 163 39.99 -22.58 -16.28
CA ARG A 163 40.08 -22.30 -14.85
C ARG A 163 39.73 -20.83 -14.68
N CYS A 164 38.47 -20.53 -14.37
CA CYS A 164 38.10 -19.25 -13.77
C CYS A 164 38.84 -19.16 -12.43
N THR A 165 39.97 -18.46 -12.45
CA THR A 165 40.61 -18.00 -11.22
C THR A 165 39.82 -16.81 -10.70
N ALA A 166 39.93 -16.60 -9.38
CA ALA A 166 39.20 -15.64 -8.56
C ALA A 166 38.94 -14.28 -9.23
N ASP A 167 37.82 -13.66 -8.81
CA ASP A 167 37.47 -12.26 -9.06
C ASP A 167 38.73 -11.37 -9.08
N PRO A 168 39.04 -10.65 -10.18
CA PRO A 168 40.29 -9.90 -10.28
C PRO A 168 40.33 -8.84 -9.18
N SER A 169 41.30 -8.96 -8.27
CA SER A 169 41.60 -7.94 -7.27
C SER A 169 41.60 -6.54 -7.93
N PRO A 170 40.91 -5.54 -7.33
CA PRO A 170 40.69 -4.26 -7.97
C PRO A 170 42.04 -3.61 -8.32
N VAL A 171 42.24 -3.37 -9.62
CA VAL A 171 43.46 -2.76 -10.14
C VAL A 171 43.47 -1.29 -9.76
N CYS A 172 44.50 -0.86 -9.01
CA CYS A 172 44.63 0.53 -8.62
C CYS A 172 44.76 1.46 -9.84
N GLN A 173 43.96 2.53 -9.86
CA GLN A 173 44.07 3.59 -10.85
C GLN A 173 44.89 4.75 -10.26
N PRO A 174 46.05 5.10 -10.83
CA PRO A 174 46.87 6.20 -10.35
C PRO A 174 46.10 7.53 -10.34
N ARG A 175 46.30 8.34 -9.29
CA ARG A 175 45.70 9.67 -9.10
C ARG A 175 46.73 10.63 -8.57
N SER A 176 46.62 11.91 -8.92
CA SER A 176 47.61 12.94 -8.57
C SER A 176 47.52 13.43 -7.12
N THR A 177 46.45 13.12 -6.40
CA THR A 177 46.29 13.51 -4.99
C THR A 177 46.00 12.31 -4.08
N CYS A 178 46.42 12.41 -2.81
CA CYS A 178 46.14 11.41 -1.81
C CYS A 178 44.64 11.15 -1.67
N SER A 179 43.81 12.19 -1.56
CA SER A 179 42.37 12.00 -1.37
C SER A 179 41.70 11.28 -2.54
N GLU A 180 42.09 11.54 -3.78
CA GLU A 180 41.52 10.85 -4.94
C GLU A 180 42.03 9.43 -5.06
N CYS A 181 43.33 9.22 -4.81
CA CYS A 181 43.93 7.90 -4.75
C CYS A 181 43.18 7.01 -3.77
N LEU A 182 42.86 7.56 -2.60
CA LEU A 182 42.20 6.82 -1.54
C LEU A 182 40.70 6.54 -1.79
N LYS A 183 40.08 7.15 -2.80
CA LYS A 183 38.72 6.80 -3.24
C LYS A 183 38.72 5.60 -4.19
N SER A 184 39.86 5.26 -4.77
CA SER A 184 40.01 4.12 -5.66
C SER A 184 40.27 2.83 -4.85
N PRO A 185 39.47 1.76 -5.05
CA PRO A 185 39.72 0.49 -4.38
C PRO A 185 41.08 -0.09 -4.75
N GLY A 186 41.75 -0.72 -3.77
CA GLY A 186 43.08 -1.32 -3.96
C GLY A 186 44.27 -0.34 -4.00
N CYS A 187 44.01 0.98 -3.94
CA CYS A 187 45.06 2.01 -3.99
C CYS A 187 45.58 2.44 -2.61
N VAL A 188 46.89 2.65 -2.55
CA VAL A 188 47.66 3.18 -1.42
C VAL A 188 48.44 4.41 -1.87
N TRP A 189 48.67 5.35 -0.96
CA TRP A 189 49.41 6.58 -1.26
C TRP A 189 50.76 6.63 -0.54
N CYS A 190 51.85 6.88 -1.26
CA CYS A 190 53.18 7.09 -0.68
C CYS A 190 53.44 8.58 -0.36
N LYS A 191 53.53 8.93 0.93
CA LYS A 191 53.86 10.30 1.41
C LYS A 191 55.37 10.59 1.51
N GLN A 192 56.23 9.63 1.19
CA GLN A 192 57.68 9.76 1.31
C GLN A 192 58.22 10.84 0.35
N LYS A 193 59.08 11.73 0.85
CA LYS A 193 59.51 12.93 0.10
C LYS A 193 60.40 12.58 -1.09
N ASP A 194 61.35 11.67 -0.90
CA ASP A 194 62.36 11.22 -1.87
C ASP A 194 61.91 10.04 -2.76
N PHE A 195 60.60 9.73 -2.76
CA PHE A 195 60.06 8.60 -3.51
C PHE A 195 60.02 8.82 -5.04
N LEU A 196 59.73 10.04 -5.49
CA LEU A 196 59.62 10.36 -6.91
C LEU A 196 61.00 10.64 -7.51
N LYS A 197 61.27 10.07 -8.69
CA LYS A 197 62.47 10.42 -9.47
C LYS A 197 62.25 11.75 -10.19
N SER A 198 63.35 12.42 -10.56
CA SER A 198 63.30 13.68 -11.31
C SER A 198 62.47 13.53 -12.60
N GLY A 199 61.41 14.32 -12.74
CA GLY A 199 60.50 14.29 -13.89
C GLY A 199 59.28 13.35 -13.74
N GLU A 200 59.15 12.61 -12.64
CA GLU A 200 57.96 11.79 -12.39
C GLU A 200 56.78 12.63 -11.84
N SER A 201 55.56 12.28 -12.29
CA SER A 201 54.30 12.89 -11.82
C SER A 201 53.91 12.36 -10.43
N ASP A 202 53.19 13.18 -9.65
CA ASP A 202 52.61 12.79 -8.36
C ASP A 202 51.62 11.62 -8.46
N GLU A 203 51.07 11.34 -9.65
CA GLU A 203 50.27 10.14 -9.92
C GLU A 203 50.98 8.84 -9.52
N ARG A 204 52.31 8.82 -9.63
CA ARG A 204 53.15 7.67 -9.30
C ARG A 204 53.19 7.36 -7.82
N ARG A 205 52.73 8.26 -6.95
CA ARG A 205 52.57 8.04 -5.50
C ARG A 205 51.35 7.19 -5.18
N CYS A 206 50.40 7.10 -6.11
CA CYS A 206 49.20 6.29 -5.98
C CYS A 206 49.37 4.97 -6.72
N ASP A 207 49.51 3.87 -5.99
CA ASP A 207 49.63 2.54 -6.57
C ASP A 207 49.22 1.46 -5.56
N SER A 208 49.27 0.19 -5.94
CA SER A 208 49.10 -0.92 -5.01
C SER A 208 50.20 -0.91 -3.95
N ALA A 209 49.88 -1.42 -2.75
CA ALA A 209 50.85 -1.52 -1.66
C ALA A 209 52.12 -2.29 -2.07
N GLU A 210 51.97 -3.33 -2.89
CA GLU A 210 53.08 -4.14 -3.40
C GLU A 210 53.96 -3.36 -4.37
N SER A 211 53.37 -2.64 -5.34
CA SER A 211 54.12 -1.80 -6.28
C SER A 211 54.92 -0.71 -5.56
N LEU A 212 54.31 -0.05 -4.58
CA LEU A 212 54.99 0.96 -3.78
C LEU A 212 56.16 0.38 -2.97
N ARG A 213 56.02 -0.85 -2.44
CA ARG A 213 57.11 -1.56 -1.75
C ARG A 213 58.25 -1.91 -2.70
N MET A 214 57.95 -2.40 -3.90
CA MET A 214 58.97 -2.67 -4.92
C MET A 214 59.74 -1.41 -5.33
N ARG A 215 59.07 -0.25 -5.28
CA ARG A 215 59.67 1.06 -5.51
C ARG A 215 60.32 1.69 -4.27
N SER A 216 60.53 0.92 -3.21
CA SER A 216 61.21 1.35 -1.98
C SER A 216 60.49 2.46 -1.19
N CYS A 217 59.17 2.57 -1.32
CA CYS A 217 58.39 3.36 -0.36
C CYS A 217 58.36 2.63 0.99
N GLN A 218 58.78 3.30 2.06
CA GLN A 218 58.77 2.74 3.41
C GLN A 218 57.33 2.57 3.92
N SER A 219 57.04 1.47 4.64
CA SER A 219 55.69 1.16 5.13
C SER A 219 55.08 2.26 6.01
N GLU A 220 55.89 2.95 6.82
CA GLU A 220 55.47 4.10 7.65
C GLU A 220 55.03 5.34 6.83
N ASN A 221 55.47 5.39 5.57
CA ASN A 221 55.13 6.41 4.60
C ASN A 221 54.02 5.99 3.64
N MET A 222 53.43 4.81 3.85
CA MET A 222 52.24 4.37 3.12
C MET A 222 50.98 4.78 3.88
N ILE A 223 50.12 5.55 3.23
CA ILE A 223 48.81 5.91 3.74
C ILE A 223 47.80 4.91 3.17
N ASP A 224 47.37 3.99 4.02
CA ASP A 224 46.36 2.97 3.71
C ASP A 224 45.38 2.82 4.88
N PRO A 225 44.36 3.71 4.98
CA PRO A 225 43.36 3.64 6.02
C PRO A 225 42.57 2.34 5.91
N LYS A 226 42.79 1.44 6.87
CA LYS A 226 42.08 0.17 6.92
C LYS A 226 40.64 0.35 7.40
N PRO A 227 39.68 -0.37 6.79
CA PRO A 227 38.34 -0.46 7.34
C PRO A 227 38.36 -1.21 8.68
N ASN A 228 37.36 -0.98 9.53
CA ASN A 228 37.23 -1.68 10.80
C ASN A 228 35.79 -1.75 11.28
N ILE A 229 35.45 -2.79 12.05
CA ILE A 229 34.14 -2.97 12.69
C ILE A 229 34.36 -3.05 14.20
N PHE A 230 33.70 -2.17 14.96
CA PHE A 230 33.73 -2.16 16.41
C PHE A 230 32.36 -2.58 16.95
N ILE A 231 32.33 -3.64 17.75
CA ILE A 231 31.12 -4.09 18.43
C ILE A 231 30.91 -3.23 19.67
N MET A 232 29.78 -2.53 19.73
CA MET A 232 29.43 -1.64 20.85
C MET A 232 28.52 -2.34 21.86
N LYS A 233 27.62 -3.20 21.39
CA LYS A 233 26.69 -3.97 22.22
C LYS A 233 26.39 -5.33 21.60
N GLU A 234 26.63 -6.39 22.36
CA GLU A 234 26.42 -7.78 21.97
C GLU A 234 25.96 -8.60 23.19
N ASN A 235 24.70 -8.40 23.54
CA ASN A 235 24.03 -9.25 24.53
C ASN A 235 23.76 -10.62 23.91
N GLU A 236 23.88 -11.67 24.73
CA GLU A 236 23.57 -13.04 24.31
C GLU A 236 22.09 -13.23 24.01
N LEU A 237 21.83 -14.11 23.04
CA LEU A 237 20.47 -14.51 22.65
C LEU A 237 19.80 -15.23 23.83
N ASN A 238 18.59 -14.81 24.17
CA ASN A 238 17.83 -15.41 25.28
C ASN A 238 16.31 -15.34 25.01
N SER A 239 15.58 -16.22 25.68
CA SER A 239 14.12 -16.32 25.62
C SER A 239 13.46 -15.91 26.95
N ASP A 240 14.17 -15.18 27.81
CA ASP A 240 13.64 -14.78 29.11
C ASP A 240 12.57 -13.70 28.95
N LEU A 241 11.33 -13.98 29.36
CA LEU A 241 10.16 -13.11 29.15
C LEU A 241 10.34 -11.65 29.63
N THR A 242 11.27 -11.40 30.56
CA THR A 242 11.55 -10.06 31.10
C THR A 242 12.60 -9.28 30.31
N ASN A 243 13.48 -9.93 29.56
CA ASN A 243 14.59 -9.29 28.84
C ASN A 243 15.01 -10.10 27.60
N VAL A 244 14.02 -10.35 26.73
CA VAL A 244 14.19 -11.14 25.51
C VAL A 244 15.22 -10.49 24.58
N VAL A 245 16.19 -11.28 24.11
CA VAL A 245 17.17 -10.86 23.09
C VAL A 245 17.12 -11.86 21.94
N GLN A 246 16.53 -11.44 20.81
CA GLN A 246 16.37 -12.30 19.62
C GLN A 246 17.40 -12.03 18.53
N LEU A 247 18.16 -10.93 18.60
CA LEU A 247 19.10 -10.53 17.56
C LEU A 247 20.42 -10.06 18.18
N LYS A 248 21.54 -10.54 17.64
CA LYS A 248 22.88 -10.08 18.01
C LYS A 248 23.79 -9.92 16.79
N PRO A 249 24.73 -8.95 16.79
CA PRO A 249 24.92 -7.90 17.79
C PRO A 249 23.84 -6.80 17.70
N GLN A 250 23.64 -6.02 18.77
CA GLN A 250 22.62 -4.96 18.79
C GLN A 250 23.16 -3.58 18.41
N SER A 251 24.48 -3.37 18.51
CA SER A 251 25.08 -2.09 18.13
C SER A 251 26.51 -2.27 17.61
N LEU A 252 26.79 -1.65 16.47
CA LEU A 252 28.05 -1.69 15.75
C LEU A 252 28.47 -0.27 15.34
N ASN A 253 29.77 -0.01 15.36
CA ASN A 253 30.38 1.16 14.72
C ASN A 253 31.28 0.67 13.57
N VAL A 254 30.89 1.00 12.34
CA VAL A 254 31.53 0.49 11.12
C VAL A 254 32.29 1.62 10.42
N LYS A 255 33.61 1.48 10.34
CA LYS A 255 34.49 2.36 9.57
C LYS A 255 34.76 1.72 8.22
N LEU A 256 34.14 2.26 7.17
CA LEU A 256 34.26 1.76 5.81
C LEU A 256 35.37 2.46 5.01
N ARG A 257 35.93 1.72 4.05
CA ARG A 257 36.84 2.23 3.03
C ARG A 257 36.15 2.14 1.67
N VAL A 258 36.17 3.22 0.89
CA VAL A 258 35.50 3.27 -0.41
C VAL A 258 35.98 2.12 -1.31
N GLY A 259 35.02 1.35 -1.82
CA GLY A 259 35.29 0.20 -2.70
C GLY A 259 35.81 -1.06 -1.99
N VAL A 260 35.99 -1.05 -0.67
CA VAL A 260 36.37 -2.22 0.12
C VAL A 260 35.16 -2.66 0.94
N PRO A 261 34.48 -3.76 0.56
CA PRO A 261 33.34 -4.26 1.31
C PRO A 261 33.77 -4.73 2.70
N GLN A 262 32.85 -4.65 3.65
CA GLN A 262 33.04 -5.16 5.02
C GLN A 262 31.85 -6.05 5.38
N GLU A 263 32.15 -7.17 6.03
CA GLU A 263 31.17 -8.18 6.37
C GLU A 263 31.14 -8.36 7.89
N PHE A 264 29.95 -8.50 8.45
CA PHE A 264 29.74 -8.87 9.83
C PHE A 264 28.57 -9.85 9.92
N LYS A 265 28.58 -10.68 10.96
CA LYS A 265 27.55 -11.69 11.19
C LYS A 265 26.43 -11.12 12.04
N VAL A 266 25.19 -11.40 11.66
CA VAL A 266 24.00 -11.19 12.49
C VAL A 266 23.40 -12.55 12.78
N GLU A 267 23.13 -12.82 14.05
CA GLU A 267 22.49 -14.04 14.50
C GLU A 267 21.11 -13.71 15.04
N PHE A 268 20.13 -14.52 14.64
CA PHE A 268 18.77 -14.42 15.12
C PHE A 268 18.38 -15.73 15.78
N LYS A 269 17.75 -15.66 16.95
CA LYS A 269 17.09 -16.78 17.61
C LYS A 269 15.71 -16.33 18.07
N ARG A 270 14.71 -17.13 17.72
CA ARG A 270 13.34 -16.85 18.13
C ARG A 270 13.15 -17.15 19.61
N ALA A 271 12.44 -16.25 20.31
CA ALA A 271 12.08 -16.48 21.71
C ALA A 271 10.78 -17.27 21.81
N GLU A 272 10.78 -18.27 22.67
CA GLU A 272 9.59 -19.06 22.99
C GLU A 272 8.57 -18.22 23.79
N GLY A 273 7.29 -18.36 23.45
CA GLY A 273 6.22 -17.69 24.19
C GLY A 273 6.27 -16.17 24.14
N TYR A 274 6.86 -15.59 23.08
CA TYR A 274 6.85 -14.14 22.88
C TYR A 274 5.40 -13.61 22.83
N PRO A 275 5.08 -12.47 23.46
CA PRO A 275 3.70 -11.99 23.54
C PRO A 275 3.10 -11.62 22.18
N ILE A 276 1.79 -11.73 22.06
CA ILE A 276 1.04 -11.38 20.85
C ILE A 276 -0.04 -10.36 21.19
N ASP A 277 -0.07 -9.28 20.40
CA ASP A 277 -1.22 -8.38 20.28
C ASP A 277 -1.95 -8.70 18.97
N LEU A 278 -3.23 -9.05 19.07
CA LEU A 278 -4.10 -9.27 17.91
C LEU A 278 -5.20 -8.20 17.89
N TYR A 279 -5.23 -7.40 16.83
CA TYR A 279 -6.30 -6.44 16.60
C TYR A 279 -7.21 -6.93 15.46
N TYR A 280 -8.46 -7.25 15.79
CA TYR A 280 -9.44 -7.75 14.83
C TYR A 280 -10.22 -6.57 14.23
N LEU A 281 -10.05 -6.34 12.94
CA LEU A 281 -10.64 -5.23 12.20
C LEU A 281 -11.68 -5.77 11.22
N MET A 282 -12.95 -5.50 11.52
CA MET A 282 -14.09 -6.11 10.85
C MET A 282 -14.90 -5.12 10.01
N ASP A 283 -15.20 -5.51 8.79
CA ASP A 283 -16.23 -4.88 7.97
C ASP A 283 -17.63 -5.10 8.58
N LEU A 284 -18.38 -4.02 8.81
CA LEU A 284 -19.77 -4.05 9.30
C LEU A 284 -20.78 -3.58 8.25
N SER A 285 -20.42 -3.63 6.96
CA SER A 285 -21.34 -3.46 5.83
C SER A 285 -22.50 -4.46 5.90
N TYR A 286 -23.55 -4.22 5.10
CA TYR A 286 -24.80 -4.99 5.21
C TYR A 286 -24.62 -6.48 4.91
N SER A 287 -23.67 -6.82 4.04
CA SER A 287 -23.40 -8.20 3.65
C SER A 287 -22.78 -9.03 4.76
N MET A 288 -22.05 -8.43 5.70
CA MET A 288 -21.36 -9.10 6.82
C MET A 288 -22.30 -9.46 8.01
N LYS A 289 -23.62 -9.54 7.77
CA LYS A 289 -24.64 -9.66 8.83
C LYS A 289 -24.56 -10.98 9.59
N ASP A 290 -24.41 -12.08 8.87
CA ASP A 290 -24.29 -13.43 9.43
C ASP A 290 -22.90 -13.68 10.03
N ASP A 291 -21.84 -13.06 9.50
CA ASP A 291 -20.50 -13.13 10.07
C ASP A 291 -20.43 -12.52 11.47
N LEU A 292 -21.09 -11.36 11.69
CA LEU A 292 -21.09 -10.67 12.97
C LEU A 292 -21.67 -11.56 14.09
N ASP A 293 -22.71 -12.34 13.79
CA ASP A 293 -23.32 -13.23 14.78
C ASP A 293 -22.40 -14.36 15.23
N LYS A 294 -21.48 -14.78 14.37
CA LYS A 294 -20.51 -15.81 14.70
C LYS A 294 -19.30 -15.27 15.43
N ILE A 295 -18.79 -14.11 15.01
CA ILE A 295 -17.63 -13.46 15.63
C ILE A 295 -17.90 -13.11 17.10
N LYS A 296 -19.15 -12.80 17.47
CA LYS A 296 -19.58 -12.63 18.88
C LYS A 296 -19.19 -13.81 19.79
N ASN A 297 -19.17 -15.03 19.26
CA ASN A 297 -18.84 -16.23 20.03
C ASN A 297 -17.37 -16.66 19.88
N LEU A 298 -16.67 -16.11 18.88
CA LEU A 298 -15.38 -16.60 18.44
C LEU A 298 -14.18 -15.98 19.18
N GLY A 299 -14.36 -14.84 19.85
CA GLY A 299 -13.26 -14.17 20.55
C GLY A 299 -12.56 -15.04 21.60
N GLN A 300 -13.30 -15.92 22.28
CA GLN A 300 -12.73 -16.87 23.23
C GLN A 300 -11.93 -17.96 22.50
N ASP A 301 -12.44 -18.49 21.39
CA ASP A 301 -11.77 -19.52 20.60
C ASP A 301 -10.47 -19.01 19.96
N ILE A 302 -10.44 -17.75 19.48
CA ILE A 302 -9.21 -17.11 18.99
C ILE A 302 -8.17 -17.06 20.11
N LEU A 303 -8.55 -16.53 21.28
CA LEU A 303 -7.64 -16.40 22.41
C LEU A 303 -7.14 -17.76 22.91
N ASP A 304 -8.02 -18.76 23.01
CA ASP A 304 -7.64 -20.09 23.50
C ASP A 304 -6.74 -20.82 22.50
N ASN A 305 -6.90 -20.61 21.20
CA ASN A 305 -5.98 -21.16 20.20
C ASN A 305 -4.63 -20.45 20.21
N LEU A 306 -4.59 -19.12 20.30
CA LEU A 306 -3.32 -18.38 20.38
C LEU A 306 -2.58 -18.64 21.70
N LYS A 307 -3.32 -18.91 22.79
CA LYS A 307 -2.75 -19.31 24.09
C LYS A 307 -2.00 -20.64 24.05
N LYS A 308 -2.24 -21.48 23.04
CA LYS A 308 -1.44 -22.70 22.79
C LYS A 308 -0.03 -22.36 22.32
N ALA A 309 0.15 -21.23 21.63
CA ALA A 309 1.45 -20.76 21.13
C ALA A 309 2.17 -19.83 22.11
N THR A 310 1.45 -18.96 22.81
CA THR A 310 2.06 -18.02 23.79
C THR A 310 1.15 -17.79 24.98
N LYS A 311 1.74 -17.67 26.18
CA LYS A 311 0.96 -17.44 27.41
C LYS A 311 0.38 -16.03 27.49
N THR A 312 0.92 -15.08 26.74
CA THR A 312 0.56 -13.66 26.81
C THR A 312 -0.06 -13.22 25.49
N VAL A 313 -1.39 -13.16 25.45
CA VAL A 313 -2.16 -12.70 24.28
C VAL A 313 -3.08 -11.57 24.72
N ARG A 314 -3.11 -10.50 23.92
CA ARG A 314 -4.14 -9.45 24.01
C ARG A 314 -4.93 -9.38 22.72
N ILE A 315 -6.21 -9.06 22.85
CA ILE A 315 -7.13 -8.90 21.73
C ILE A 315 -7.77 -7.53 21.76
N GLY A 316 -7.94 -6.92 20.59
CA GLY A 316 -8.69 -5.68 20.38
C GLY A 316 -9.68 -5.85 19.22
N PHE A 317 -10.62 -4.93 19.11
CA PHE A 317 -11.65 -4.96 18.07
C PHE A 317 -11.89 -3.56 17.50
N GLY A 318 -11.91 -3.48 16.17
CA GLY A 318 -12.33 -2.29 15.43
C GLY A 318 -13.29 -2.67 14.31
N SER A 319 -14.06 -1.68 13.87
CA SER A 319 -14.99 -1.85 12.76
C SER A 319 -14.91 -0.72 11.75
N PHE A 320 -15.32 -0.99 10.51
CA PHE A 320 -15.39 0.00 9.45
C PHE A 320 -16.54 -0.28 8.49
N VAL A 321 -16.92 0.75 7.71
CA VAL A 321 -17.87 0.67 6.59
C VAL A 321 -17.30 1.57 5.48
N ASP A 322 -17.77 2.80 5.34
CA ASP A 322 -17.26 3.75 4.34
C ASP A 322 -17.35 5.23 4.78
N LYS A 323 -16.82 6.13 3.95
CA LYS A 323 -16.91 7.58 4.11
C LYS A 323 -18.35 8.04 3.93
N GLU A 324 -18.87 8.79 4.90
CA GLU A 324 -20.24 9.32 4.91
C GLU A 324 -20.46 10.47 3.89
N LYS A 325 -20.19 10.22 2.61
CA LYS A 325 -20.30 11.16 1.49
C LYS A 325 -20.90 10.46 0.27
N LEU A 326 -21.54 11.21 -0.63
CA LEU A 326 -21.85 10.68 -1.96
C LEU A 326 -20.55 10.52 -2.76
N PRO A 327 -20.43 9.51 -3.63
CA PRO A 327 -21.47 8.53 -4.00
C PRO A 327 -21.59 7.32 -3.06
N TYR A 328 -20.72 7.18 -2.06
CA TYR A 328 -20.60 5.96 -1.23
C TYR A 328 -21.78 5.76 -0.28
N VAL A 329 -22.24 6.82 0.37
CA VAL A 329 -23.36 6.78 1.33
C VAL A 329 -24.46 7.75 0.93
N SER A 330 -25.70 7.27 0.95
CA SER A 330 -26.89 8.08 0.66
C SER A 330 -27.00 9.25 1.63
N GLN A 331 -27.25 10.46 1.12
CA GLN A 331 -27.42 11.66 1.94
C GLN A 331 -28.88 11.98 2.28
N ILE A 332 -29.82 11.13 1.86
CA ILE A 332 -31.24 11.26 2.23
C ILE A 332 -31.37 10.94 3.73
N LYS A 333 -32.03 11.83 4.50
CA LYS A 333 -32.10 11.74 5.97
C LYS A 333 -32.57 10.36 6.49
N SER A 334 -33.61 9.80 5.87
CA SER A 334 -34.13 8.47 6.24
C SER A 334 -33.15 7.33 5.95
N ARG A 335 -32.39 7.42 4.85
CA ARG A 335 -31.36 6.44 4.49
C ARG A 335 -30.05 6.62 5.28
N ARG A 336 -29.73 7.83 5.73
CA ARG A 336 -28.61 8.05 6.67
C ARG A 336 -28.89 7.47 8.05
N GLN A 337 -30.13 7.60 8.52
CA GLN A 337 -30.55 7.04 9.80
C GLN A 337 -30.66 5.52 9.77
N ASN A 338 -31.07 4.95 8.63
CA ASN A 338 -31.11 3.51 8.41
C ASN A 338 -30.63 3.18 6.98
N PRO A 339 -29.33 2.87 6.79
CA PRO A 339 -28.78 2.59 5.47
C PRO A 339 -29.08 1.19 4.93
N CYS A 340 -29.76 0.34 5.70
CA CYS A 340 -30.17 -1.00 5.25
C CYS A 340 -30.92 -0.94 3.89
N PRO A 341 -30.76 -1.95 3.02
CA PRO A 341 -31.50 -2.04 1.76
C PRO A 341 -33.02 -2.05 1.99
N THR A 342 -33.45 -2.88 2.94
CA THR A 342 -34.83 -3.12 3.38
C THR A 342 -35.17 -2.28 4.60
N LYS A 343 -36.35 -1.64 4.61
CA LYS A 343 -36.81 -0.84 5.77
C LYS A 343 -37.18 -1.69 6.99
N SER A 344 -37.38 -2.99 6.81
CA SER A 344 -37.65 -3.95 7.89
C SER A 344 -36.42 -4.21 8.76
N ASP A 345 -35.23 -4.12 8.18
CA ASP A 345 -33.98 -4.29 8.90
C ASP A 345 -33.55 -2.97 9.52
N THR A 346 -32.89 -3.05 10.68
CA THR A 346 -32.37 -1.88 11.41
C THR A 346 -30.86 -1.87 11.33
N CYS A 347 -30.31 -0.94 10.55
CA CYS A 347 -28.88 -0.69 10.45
C CYS A 347 -28.50 0.53 11.30
N GLN A 348 -27.27 0.53 11.83
CA GLN A 348 -26.67 1.75 12.34
C GLN A 348 -26.23 2.67 11.19
N PRO A 349 -26.16 4.00 11.39
CA PRO A 349 -25.62 4.92 10.39
C PRO A 349 -24.22 4.49 9.92
N ALA A 350 -23.90 4.77 8.66
CA ALA A 350 -22.56 4.52 8.12
C ALA A 350 -21.50 5.34 8.87
N PHE A 351 -20.29 4.80 8.92
CA PHE A 351 -19.14 5.43 9.57
C PHE A 351 -17.85 4.90 8.92
N THR A 352 -16.77 5.68 8.96
CA THR A 352 -15.52 5.27 8.30
C THR A 352 -14.75 4.24 9.11
N PHE A 353 -14.42 4.53 10.37
CA PHE A 353 -13.73 3.59 11.26
C PHE A 353 -14.07 3.87 12.73
N HIS A 354 -14.17 2.82 13.52
CA HIS A 354 -14.34 2.90 14.97
C HIS A 354 -13.42 1.90 15.67
N ASN A 355 -12.53 2.40 16.52
CA ASN A 355 -11.87 1.58 17.54
C ASN A 355 -12.83 1.31 18.69
N VAL A 356 -13.42 0.12 18.70
CA VAL A 356 -14.46 -0.29 19.65
C VAL A 356 -13.85 -0.77 20.96
N LEU A 357 -12.79 -1.59 20.87
CA LEU A 357 -12.11 -2.18 22.01
C LEU A 357 -10.59 -2.10 21.83
N PRO A 358 -9.89 -1.28 22.64
CA PRO A 358 -8.44 -1.30 22.73
C PRO A 358 -7.91 -2.68 23.17
N LEU A 359 -6.64 -2.96 22.87
CA LEU A 359 -5.98 -4.24 23.17
C LEU A 359 -6.01 -4.58 24.66
N THR A 360 -6.78 -5.61 25.02
CA THR A 360 -6.99 -6.11 26.39
C THR A 360 -6.68 -7.60 26.51
N SER A 361 -6.34 -8.08 27.71
CA SER A 361 -6.19 -9.51 28.00
C SER A 361 -7.54 -10.19 28.30
N GLU A 362 -8.63 -9.43 28.44
CA GLU A 362 -9.92 -9.91 28.90
C GLU A 362 -10.84 -10.35 27.74
N ALA A 363 -10.88 -11.65 27.48
CA ALA A 363 -11.76 -12.26 26.46
C ALA A 363 -13.25 -11.89 26.61
N LYS A 364 -13.70 -11.76 27.86
CA LYS A 364 -15.09 -11.42 28.19
C LYS A 364 -15.46 -10.02 27.72
N GLU A 365 -14.51 -9.09 27.75
CA GLU A 365 -14.70 -7.72 27.30
C GLU A 365 -14.87 -7.68 25.77
N PHE A 366 -14.05 -8.45 25.04
CA PHE A 366 -14.22 -8.64 23.59
C PHE A 366 -15.63 -9.12 23.24
N LYS A 367 -16.08 -10.21 23.85
CA LYS A 367 -17.44 -10.75 23.60
C LYS A 367 -18.52 -9.71 23.90
N LYS A 368 -18.37 -8.97 25.01
CA LYS A 368 -19.33 -7.95 25.43
C LYS A 368 -19.41 -6.80 24.43
N GLU A 369 -18.27 -6.25 24.00
CA GLU A 369 -18.24 -5.08 23.11
C GLU A 369 -18.61 -5.43 21.67
N VAL A 370 -18.21 -6.61 21.17
CA VAL A 370 -18.63 -7.11 19.84
C VAL A 370 -20.13 -7.40 19.80
N SER A 371 -20.71 -7.92 20.89
CA SER A 371 -22.15 -8.20 20.97
C SER A 371 -23.03 -6.95 20.91
N LYS A 372 -22.48 -5.77 21.19
CA LYS A 372 -23.19 -4.48 21.08
C LYS A 372 -23.19 -3.93 19.66
N GLN A 373 -22.32 -4.41 18.79
CA GLN A 373 -22.18 -3.91 17.43
C GLN A 373 -23.41 -4.26 16.59
N LYS A 374 -23.71 -3.40 15.64
CA LYS A 374 -24.81 -3.56 14.70
C LYS A 374 -24.28 -3.43 13.28
N ILE A 375 -24.98 -4.04 12.35
CA ILE A 375 -24.65 -3.91 10.93
C ILE A 375 -25.03 -2.51 10.43
N SER A 376 -24.28 -2.03 9.46
CA SER A 376 -24.50 -0.77 8.75
C SER A 376 -24.72 -1.03 7.26
N GLY A 377 -24.56 0.00 6.43
CA GLY A 377 -24.63 -0.12 4.99
C GLY A 377 -24.23 1.16 4.27
N ASN A 378 -23.90 0.99 3.00
CA ASN A 378 -23.48 1.98 2.02
C ASN A 378 -24.15 1.65 0.67
N LEU A 379 -23.75 2.32 -0.41
CA LEU A 379 -24.37 2.22 -1.74
C LEU A 379 -23.55 1.41 -2.73
N ASP A 380 -22.23 1.51 -2.67
CA ASP A 380 -21.31 0.77 -3.50
C ASP A 380 -20.71 -0.44 -2.77
N SER A 381 -19.90 -1.19 -3.51
CA SER A 381 -19.32 -2.46 -3.07
C SER A 381 -17.97 -2.30 -2.35
N PRO A 382 -17.00 -1.51 -2.83
CA PRO A 382 -15.73 -1.36 -2.13
C PRO A 382 -15.87 -0.56 -0.84
N GLU A 383 -15.16 -0.96 0.22
CA GLU A 383 -15.29 -0.34 1.54
C GLU A 383 -14.06 0.52 1.92
N ALA A 384 -14.19 1.31 3.00
CA ALA A 384 -13.09 2.14 3.56
C ALA A 384 -12.08 1.37 4.40
N GLY A 385 -11.87 0.09 4.11
CA GLY A 385 -10.99 -0.78 4.88
C GLY A 385 -9.55 -0.26 5.04
N LEU A 386 -9.00 0.38 4.01
CA LEU A 386 -7.63 0.89 4.07
C LEU A 386 -7.47 2.10 5.01
N ASP A 387 -8.49 2.97 5.12
CA ASP A 387 -8.51 4.05 6.12
C ASP A 387 -8.46 3.47 7.53
N ALA A 388 -9.22 2.40 7.76
CA ALA A 388 -9.29 1.74 9.06
C ALA A 388 -7.97 1.06 9.44
N ILE A 389 -7.31 0.37 8.50
CA ILE A 389 -5.97 -0.20 8.72
C ILE A 389 -4.96 0.92 9.04
N MET A 390 -5.00 2.02 8.28
CA MET A 390 -4.11 3.16 8.48
C MET A 390 -4.27 3.75 9.88
N GLN A 391 -5.51 4.03 10.32
CA GLN A 391 -5.77 4.56 11.66
C GLN A 391 -5.38 3.57 12.77
N ALA A 392 -5.67 2.27 12.60
CA ALA A 392 -5.27 1.23 13.54
C ALA A 392 -3.73 1.10 13.65
N ALA A 393 -3.00 1.39 12.58
CA ALA A 393 -1.54 1.37 12.56
C ALA A 393 -0.91 2.61 13.22
N VAL A 394 -1.41 3.81 12.94
CA VAL A 394 -0.79 5.06 13.43
C VAL A 394 -1.22 5.44 14.86
N CYS A 395 -2.41 5.01 15.30
CA CYS A 395 -2.95 5.35 16.63
C CYS A 395 -2.43 4.44 17.75
N GLN A 396 -1.10 4.35 17.90
CA GLN A 396 -0.41 3.44 18.81
C GLN A 396 -1.00 3.38 20.23
N GLU A 397 -1.16 4.53 20.88
CA GLU A 397 -1.66 4.61 22.26
C GLU A 397 -3.16 4.26 22.40
N LYS A 398 -3.98 4.67 21.43
CA LYS A 398 -5.44 4.48 21.47
C LYS A 398 -5.86 3.04 21.16
N ILE A 399 -5.13 2.39 20.27
CA ILE A 399 -5.27 0.96 20.02
C ILE A 399 -4.61 0.17 21.15
N GLY A 400 -3.51 0.70 21.70
CA GLY A 400 -2.80 0.14 22.85
C GLY A 400 -1.74 -0.89 22.46
N TRP A 401 -1.10 -0.74 21.30
CA TRP A 401 -0.03 -1.62 20.82
C TRP A 401 1.16 -1.64 21.78
N LYS A 402 1.67 -2.83 22.10
CA LYS A 402 2.93 -3.01 22.83
C LYS A 402 4.07 -3.34 21.88
N ASP A 403 5.31 -3.28 22.37
CA ASP A 403 6.49 -3.69 21.62
C ASP A 403 6.64 -5.22 21.61
N VAL A 404 5.68 -5.88 20.97
CA VAL A 404 5.51 -7.34 20.91
C VAL A 404 5.13 -7.75 19.48
N THR A 405 4.80 -9.01 19.21
CA THR A 405 4.27 -9.39 17.89
C THR A 405 2.90 -8.75 17.68
N ARG A 406 2.79 -7.87 16.68
CA ARG A 406 1.56 -7.13 16.34
C ARG A 406 0.90 -7.74 15.12
N ILE A 407 -0.30 -8.25 15.28
CA ILE A 407 -1.08 -8.87 14.21
C ILE A 407 -2.37 -8.08 14.02
N LEU A 408 -2.61 -7.59 12.81
CA LEU A 408 -3.88 -6.99 12.42
C LEU A 408 -4.61 -7.98 11.52
N VAL A 409 -5.78 -8.43 11.95
CA VAL A 409 -6.65 -9.32 11.15
C VAL A 409 -7.71 -8.44 10.51
N TYR A 410 -7.68 -8.35 9.18
CA TYR A 410 -8.66 -7.63 8.39
C TYR A 410 -9.68 -8.62 7.82
N THR A 411 -10.97 -8.37 8.06
CA THR A 411 -12.05 -9.21 7.50
C THR A 411 -13.07 -8.40 6.72
N SER A 412 -13.33 -8.81 5.49
CA SER A 412 -14.36 -8.24 4.60
C SER A 412 -14.73 -9.25 3.53
N ASP A 413 -15.94 -9.14 2.98
CA ASP A 413 -16.41 -9.95 1.87
C ASP A 413 -16.33 -9.24 0.51
N ASP A 414 -15.96 -7.96 0.47
CA ASP A 414 -15.80 -7.17 -0.75
C ASP A 414 -14.40 -6.55 -0.87
N THR A 415 -14.20 -5.77 -1.93
CA THR A 415 -13.00 -5.03 -2.27
C THR A 415 -12.84 -3.75 -1.44
N PHE A 416 -11.86 -2.92 -1.76
CA PHE A 416 -11.47 -1.76 -0.96
C PHE A 416 -11.27 -0.52 -1.82
N HIS A 417 -11.58 0.64 -1.25
CA HIS A 417 -11.23 1.92 -1.82
C HIS A 417 -9.76 2.28 -1.57
N MET A 418 -9.16 3.03 -2.52
CA MET A 418 -7.78 3.51 -2.44
C MET A 418 -7.65 4.96 -2.90
N ALA A 419 -6.50 5.56 -2.64
CA ALA A 419 -6.20 6.94 -3.04
C ALA A 419 -6.61 7.23 -4.50
N GLY A 420 -7.33 8.32 -4.68
CA GLY A 420 -7.94 8.74 -5.94
C GLY A 420 -9.45 8.50 -5.99
N ASP A 421 -9.97 7.50 -5.28
CA ASP A 421 -11.41 7.23 -5.26
C ASP A 421 -12.19 8.34 -4.55
N GLY A 422 -11.64 8.94 -3.49
CA GLY A 422 -12.23 10.04 -2.71
C GLY A 422 -12.54 11.29 -3.54
N ARG A 423 -11.94 11.41 -4.72
CA ARG A 423 -12.21 12.49 -5.68
C ARG A 423 -13.69 12.55 -6.07
N LEU A 424 -14.39 11.41 -6.14
CA LEU A 424 -15.83 11.38 -6.45
C LEU A 424 -16.68 12.03 -5.35
N ALA A 425 -16.21 12.01 -4.11
CA ALA A 425 -16.81 12.68 -2.97
C ALA A 425 -16.34 14.13 -2.74
N GLY A 426 -15.53 14.67 -3.65
CA GLY A 426 -14.91 15.98 -3.50
C GLY A 426 -13.82 16.02 -2.42
N ILE A 427 -13.21 14.88 -2.12
CA ILE A 427 -12.08 14.77 -1.19
C ILE A 427 -10.80 14.72 -2.01
N PHE A 428 -9.96 15.75 -1.90
CA PHE A 428 -8.76 15.92 -2.72
C PHE A 428 -7.46 15.88 -1.90
N THR A 429 -7.57 16.00 -0.58
CA THR A 429 -6.41 16.03 0.31
C THR A 429 -5.91 14.60 0.53
N PRO A 430 -4.66 14.26 0.17
CA PRO A 430 -4.12 12.93 0.45
C PRO A 430 -4.12 12.60 1.94
N HIS A 431 -4.26 11.32 2.29
CA HIS A 431 -4.12 10.86 3.67
C HIS A 431 -2.75 11.24 4.25
N ASP A 432 -2.74 11.79 5.47
CA ASP A 432 -1.54 12.39 6.09
C ASP A 432 -0.72 11.41 6.95
N GLY A 433 -1.23 10.20 7.17
CA GLY A 433 -0.55 9.14 7.91
C GLY A 433 -0.51 9.39 9.41
N LYS A 434 -1.45 10.18 9.95
CA LYS A 434 -1.51 10.52 11.38
C LYS A 434 -2.77 9.99 12.05
N CYS A 435 -2.72 9.92 13.38
CA CYS A 435 -3.84 9.50 14.20
C CYS A 435 -4.89 10.61 14.31
N HIS A 436 -6.12 10.31 13.87
CA HIS A 436 -7.27 11.21 13.89
C HIS A 436 -8.48 10.62 14.62
N LEU A 437 -8.26 9.57 15.43
CA LEU A 437 -9.30 9.06 16.31
C LEU A 437 -9.75 10.15 17.29
N LYS A 438 -11.05 10.24 17.53
CA LYS A 438 -11.63 11.06 18.60
C LYS A 438 -11.48 10.36 19.97
N SER A 439 -12.01 10.96 21.03
CA SER A 439 -11.97 10.39 22.38
C SER A 439 -12.86 9.15 22.52
N ASP A 440 -13.91 9.03 21.71
CA ASP A 440 -14.83 7.90 21.66
C ASP A 440 -14.34 6.75 20.75
N GLY A 441 -13.15 6.88 20.16
CA GLY A 441 -12.58 5.91 19.24
C GLY A 441 -13.07 6.03 17.79
N SER A 442 -13.92 7.00 17.45
CA SER A 442 -14.41 7.19 16.07
C SER A 442 -13.40 7.97 15.21
N TYR A 443 -13.33 7.62 13.93
CA TYR A 443 -12.61 8.36 12.90
C TYR A 443 -13.60 8.92 11.87
N ASP A 444 -13.48 10.21 11.59
CA ASP A 444 -14.20 10.86 10.50
C ASP A 444 -13.29 10.96 9.27
N GLY A 445 -13.51 10.08 8.30
CA GLY A 445 -12.71 10.00 7.07
C GLY A 445 -13.06 11.03 6.00
N LYS A 446 -13.87 12.06 6.27
CA LYS A 446 -14.31 13.03 5.24
C LYS A 446 -13.26 14.09 4.88
N LEU A 447 -12.21 14.23 5.68
CA LEU A 447 -11.18 15.26 5.48
C LEU A 447 -10.09 14.83 4.49
N PHE A 448 -9.74 13.54 4.50
CA PHE A 448 -8.66 12.98 3.72
C PHE A 448 -9.15 11.89 2.77
N ASP A 449 -8.53 11.80 1.61
CA ASP A 449 -8.73 10.71 0.66
C ASP A 449 -8.29 9.38 1.30
N TYR A 450 -8.72 8.26 0.72
CA TYR A 450 -8.24 6.94 1.13
C TYR A 450 -6.72 6.87 0.99
N PRO A 451 -6.03 6.08 1.82
CA PRO A 451 -4.58 5.93 1.70
C PRO A 451 -4.20 5.18 0.41
N SER A 452 -3.00 5.45 -0.11
CA SER A 452 -2.43 4.67 -1.20
C SER A 452 -1.80 3.39 -0.66
N VAL A 453 -1.69 2.35 -1.49
CA VAL A 453 -1.07 1.07 -1.10
C VAL A 453 0.38 1.26 -0.65
N GLY A 454 1.14 2.12 -1.33
CA GLY A 454 2.53 2.43 -0.94
C GLY A 454 2.61 3.11 0.43
N HIS A 455 1.71 4.07 0.71
CA HIS A 455 1.66 4.75 2.00
C HIS A 455 1.27 3.78 3.13
N LEU A 456 0.31 2.90 2.88
CA LEU A 456 -0.08 1.86 3.83
C LEU A 456 1.06 0.89 4.13
N SER A 457 1.76 0.43 3.09
CA SER A 457 2.91 -0.47 3.19
C SER A 457 4.02 0.14 4.05
N GLN A 458 4.32 1.43 3.85
CA GLN A 458 5.31 2.14 4.67
C GLN A 458 4.89 2.21 6.14
N VAL A 459 3.65 2.64 6.42
CA VAL A 459 3.16 2.81 7.80
C VAL A 459 3.10 1.48 8.56
N LEU A 460 2.68 0.39 7.91
CA LEU A 460 2.66 -0.93 8.53
C LEU A 460 4.07 -1.42 8.90
N GLN A 461 5.05 -1.19 8.02
CA GLN A 461 6.45 -1.53 8.27
C GLN A 461 7.04 -0.69 9.41
N GLU A 462 6.84 0.62 9.40
CA GLU A 462 7.32 1.53 10.45
C GLU A 462 6.74 1.22 11.84
N ASN A 463 5.54 0.63 11.88
CA ASN A 463 4.86 0.24 13.11
C ASN A 463 4.95 -1.27 13.41
N ASN A 464 5.73 -2.03 12.63
CA ASN A 464 5.96 -3.47 12.78
C ASN A 464 4.65 -4.29 12.89
N ILE A 465 3.63 -3.97 12.09
CA ILE A 465 2.33 -4.66 12.10
C ILE A 465 2.28 -5.67 10.96
N GLN A 466 2.01 -6.93 11.31
CA GLN A 466 1.78 -8.02 10.37
C GLN A 466 0.30 -8.08 10.01
N LEU A 467 -0.02 -8.09 8.72
CA LEU A 467 -1.39 -7.97 8.24
C LEU A 467 -1.92 -9.30 7.71
N ILE A 468 -3.06 -9.75 8.24
CA ILE A 468 -3.75 -10.95 7.78
C ILE A 468 -5.05 -10.51 7.11
N PHE A 469 -5.14 -10.67 5.79
CA PHE A 469 -6.39 -10.50 5.06
C PHE A 469 -7.18 -11.80 5.09
N ALA A 470 -8.29 -11.83 5.81
CA ALA A 470 -9.25 -12.93 5.82
C ALA A 470 -10.49 -12.48 5.03
N VAL A 471 -10.56 -12.89 3.77
CA VAL A 471 -11.54 -12.36 2.81
C VAL A 471 -12.25 -13.47 2.06
N THR A 472 -13.48 -13.23 1.63
CA THR A 472 -14.24 -14.25 0.89
C THR A 472 -13.58 -14.59 -0.45
N LYS A 473 -13.94 -15.76 -0.99
CA LYS A 473 -13.35 -16.31 -2.22
C LYS A 473 -13.42 -15.37 -3.42
N ASN A 474 -14.48 -14.58 -3.54
CA ASN A 474 -14.67 -13.68 -4.68
C ASN A 474 -13.69 -12.50 -4.66
N SER A 475 -13.36 -12.02 -3.46
CA SER A 475 -12.49 -10.87 -3.26
C SER A 475 -11.00 -11.26 -3.14
N PHE A 476 -10.72 -12.55 -2.88
CA PHE A 476 -9.37 -13.09 -2.71
C PHE A 476 -8.34 -12.63 -3.77
N PRO A 477 -8.61 -12.63 -5.10
CA PRO A 477 -7.62 -12.21 -6.08
C PRO A 477 -7.14 -10.77 -5.92
N ALA A 478 -8.03 -9.85 -5.51
CA ALA A 478 -7.68 -8.46 -5.29
C ALA A 478 -6.75 -8.31 -4.07
N TYR A 479 -7.06 -8.99 -2.98
CA TYR A 479 -6.21 -8.97 -1.77
C TYR A 479 -4.90 -9.74 -1.95
N GLN A 480 -4.87 -10.77 -2.80
CA GLN A 480 -3.62 -11.45 -3.17
C GLN A 480 -2.67 -10.48 -3.90
N ALA A 481 -3.19 -9.69 -4.83
CA ALA A 481 -2.41 -8.64 -5.50
C ALA A 481 -1.97 -7.54 -4.53
N LEU A 482 -2.84 -7.13 -3.60
CA LEU A 482 -2.51 -6.15 -2.55
C LEU A 482 -1.39 -6.65 -1.63
N SER A 483 -1.50 -7.90 -1.17
CA SER A 483 -0.53 -8.53 -0.27
C SER A 483 0.84 -8.71 -0.90
N ALA A 484 0.95 -8.76 -2.23
CA ALA A 484 2.25 -8.79 -2.90
C ALA A 484 3.03 -7.47 -2.76
N LEU A 485 2.34 -6.36 -2.43
CA LEU A 485 2.90 -5.01 -2.29
C LEU A 485 3.12 -4.60 -0.83
N ILE A 486 2.59 -5.37 0.13
CA ILE A 486 2.69 -5.12 1.56
C ILE A 486 3.58 -6.22 2.16
N PRO A 487 4.79 -5.90 2.65
CA PRO A 487 5.63 -6.87 3.33
C PRO A 487 4.94 -7.43 4.58
N GLN A 488 5.25 -8.69 4.90
CA GLN A 488 4.70 -9.38 6.08
C GLN A 488 3.16 -9.39 6.15
N SER A 489 2.50 -9.39 4.98
CA SER A 489 1.07 -9.68 4.90
C SER A 489 0.79 -11.05 4.28
N VAL A 490 -0.33 -11.64 4.69
CA VAL A 490 -0.83 -12.92 4.18
C VAL A 490 -2.31 -12.82 3.89
N VAL A 491 -2.78 -13.65 2.96
CA VAL A 491 -4.20 -13.71 2.56
C VAL A 491 -4.72 -15.11 2.78
N GLY A 492 -5.86 -15.23 3.45
CA GLY A 492 -6.59 -16.47 3.62
C GLY A 492 -8.03 -16.33 3.13
N VAL A 493 -8.58 -17.42 2.60
CA VAL A 493 -9.98 -17.46 2.20
C VAL A 493 -10.85 -17.63 3.45
N LEU A 494 -11.68 -16.64 3.72
CA LEU A 494 -12.73 -16.67 4.72
C LEU A 494 -13.93 -17.40 4.11
N GLU A 495 -14.45 -18.40 4.80
CA GLU A 495 -15.74 -18.98 4.44
C GLU A 495 -16.82 -17.90 4.55
N ASN A 496 -17.92 -18.01 3.78
CA ASN A 496 -18.99 -17.00 3.76
C ASN A 496 -19.64 -16.75 5.13
N ASP A 497 -19.40 -17.66 6.06
CA ASP A 497 -19.95 -17.63 7.39
C ASP A 497 -18.83 -17.47 8.44
N SER A 498 -17.62 -17.04 8.06
CA SER A 498 -16.46 -16.84 8.92
C SER A 498 -16.06 -18.03 9.83
N SER A 499 -16.55 -19.25 9.57
CA SER A 499 -16.37 -20.38 10.50
C SER A 499 -14.92 -20.85 10.63
N ASN A 500 -14.10 -20.61 9.60
CA ASN A 500 -12.70 -21.04 9.55
C ASN A 500 -11.70 -19.97 10.02
N VAL A 501 -12.14 -18.79 10.48
CA VAL A 501 -11.23 -17.67 10.74
C VAL A 501 -10.22 -17.95 11.86
N VAL A 502 -10.57 -18.78 12.85
CA VAL A 502 -9.64 -19.19 13.93
C VAL A 502 -8.49 -20.03 13.36
N GLN A 503 -8.80 -20.96 12.46
CA GLN A 503 -7.81 -21.77 11.77
C GLN A 503 -6.95 -20.89 10.87
N LEU A 504 -7.57 -20.00 10.10
CA LEU A 504 -6.89 -19.05 9.22
C LEU A 504 -5.88 -18.21 9.98
N ILE A 505 -6.27 -17.61 11.12
CA ILE A 505 -5.36 -16.83 11.98
C ILE A 505 -4.21 -17.71 12.49
N SER A 506 -4.49 -18.95 12.89
CA SER A 506 -3.48 -19.86 13.42
C SER A 506 -2.46 -20.28 12.36
N GLU A 507 -2.91 -20.57 11.13
CA GLU A 507 -2.05 -20.92 9.99
C GLU A 507 -1.25 -19.71 9.50
N ALA A 508 -1.90 -18.56 9.38
CA ALA A 508 -1.28 -17.28 9.05
C ALA A 508 -0.19 -16.91 10.06
N TYR A 509 -0.50 -17.02 11.36
CA TYR A 509 0.49 -16.89 12.41
C TYR A 509 1.62 -17.89 12.21
N GLY A 510 1.33 -19.18 12.09
CA GLY A 510 2.35 -20.21 11.84
C GLY A 510 3.32 -19.85 10.71
N ASN A 511 2.80 -19.42 9.56
CA ASN A 511 3.58 -19.01 8.39
C ASN A 511 4.43 -17.77 8.66
N LEU A 512 3.82 -16.70 9.18
CA LEU A 512 4.52 -15.45 9.54
C LEU A 512 5.62 -15.70 10.56
N SER A 513 5.29 -16.49 11.57
CA SER A 513 6.14 -16.86 12.68
C SER A 513 7.37 -17.68 12.23
N SER A 514 7.22 -18.44 11.13
CA SER A 514 8.30 -19.23 10.53
C SER A 514 9.19 -18.45 9.58
N THR A 515 8.86 -17.19 9.30
CA THR A 515 9.57 -16.35 8.33
C THR A 515 10.27 -15.20 9.05
N LEU A 516 11.58 -15.09 8.85
CA LEU A 516 12.39 -13.96 9.29
C LEU A 516 12.78 -13.12 8.09
N LEU A 517 12.48 -11.83 8.16
CA LEU A 517 12.96 -10.83 7.22
C LEU A 517 13.86 -9.83 7.96
N LEU A 518 15.07 -9.63 7.42
CA LEU A 518 16.02 -8.65 7.90
C LEU A 518 16.23 -7.59 6.81
N GLU A 519 15.86 -6.35 7.14
CA GLU A 519 15.88 -5.21 6.23
C GLU A 519 16.65 -4.04 6.84
N HIS A 520 16.99 -3.05 6.03
CA HIS A 520 17.61 -1.80 6.48
C HIS A 520 16.76 -0.62 6.03
N ASN A 521 16.54 0.34 6.92
CA ASN A 521 15.71 1.52 6.65
C ASN A 521 16.51 2.70 6.04
N MET A 522 17.73 2.47 5.54
CA MET A 522 18.63 3.56 5.17
C MET A 522 19.15 3.42 3.74
N SER A 523 18.70 4.32 2.86
CA SER A 523 19.28 4.52 1.54
C SER A 523 20.23 5.73 1.58
N LEU A 524 21.50 5.49 1.91
CA LEU A 524 22.54 6.51 1.76
C LEU A 524 23.14 6.42 0.35
N PRO A 525 23.23 7.54 -0.40
CA PRO A 525 23.89 7.55 -1.70
C PRO A 525 25.32 7.01 -1.61
N GLY A 526 25.62 5.97 -2.38
CA GLY A 526 26.94 5.33 -2.43
C GLY A 526 27.22 4.26 -1.37
N LEU A 527 26.27 3.98 -0.46
CA LEU A 527 26.33 2.81 0.41
C LEU A 527 25.48 1.68 -0.17
N HIS A 528 26.10 0.53 -0.39
CA HIS A 528 25.41 -0.68 -0.83
C HIS A 528 25.44 -1.71 0.29
N VAL A 529 24.28 -2.24 0.64
CA VAL A 529 24.12 -3.29 1.66
C VAL A 529 23.54 -4.52 0.96
N SER A 530 24.13 -5.67 1.24
CA SER A 530 23.67 -6.95 0.73
C SER A 530 23.69 -8.00 1.84
N TYR A 531 22.87 -9.03 1.71
CA TYR A 531 22.65 -10.04 2.74
C TYR A 531 22.92 -11.44 2.22
N GLN A 532 23.46 -12.28 3.09
CA GLN A 532 23.62 -13.71 2.85
C GLN A 532 22.93 -14.49 3.98
N SER A 533 21.78 -15.08 3.67
CA SER A 533 21.01 -15.87 4.64
C SER A 533 21.58 -17.28 4.82
N HIS A 534 21.72 -17.71 6.07
CA HIS A 534 22.09 -19.07 6.45
C HIS A 534 20.99 -19.63 7.37
N CYS A 535 20.10 -20.47 6.81
CA CYS A 535 18.89 -20.93 7.50
C CYS A 535 18.94 -22.45 7.68
N ASN A 536 18.92 -22.96 8.93
CA ASN A 536 18.89 -24.38 9.37
C ASN A 536 19.77 -25.40 8.62
N ASP A 537 19.66 -25.56 7.29
CA ASP A 537 20.51 -26.41 6.42
C ASP A 537 20.71 -25.84 4.99
N GLN A 538 20.20 -24.64 4.71
CA GLN A 538 20.28 -23.97 3.41
C GLN A 538 21.01 -22.63 3.54
N SER A 539 22.20 -22.56 2.96
CA SER A 539 22.90 -21.30 2.77
C SER A 539 22.56 -20.72 1.40
N SER A 540 22.05 -19.49 1.35
CA SER A 540 22.06 -18.76 0.09
C SER A 540 23.51 -18.55 -0.34
N ARG A 541 23.88 -19.06 -1.51
CA ARG A 541 25.21 -18.80 -2.09
C ARG A 541 25.32 -17.39 -2.69
N MET A 542 24.19 -16.69 -2.85
CA MET A 542 24.11 -15.39 -3.49
C MET A 542 23.72 -14.30 -2.49
N TRP A 543 24.37 -13.16 -2.64
CA TRP A 543 24.03 -11.93 -1.94
C TRP A 543 22.71 -11.37 -2.47
N GLN A 544 21.79 -11.07 -1.56
CA GLN A 544 20.46 -10.53 -1.86
C GLN A 544 20.29 -9.12 -1.27
N ASN A 545 19.25 -8.40 -1.68
CA ASN A 545 18.96 -7.05 -1.18
C ASN A 545 18.35 -7.04 0.23
N ARG A 546 17.87 -8.19 0.72
CA ARG A 546 17.33 -8.41 2.07
C ARG A 546 17.75 -9.76 2.61
N GLY A 547 17.79 -9.90 3.93
CA GLY A 547 17.94 -11.18 4.58
C GLY A 547 16.58 -11.87 4.71
N GLU A 548 16.50 -13.11 4.27
CA GLU A 548 15.26 -13.90 4.35
C GLU A 548 15.57 -15.35 4.77
N CYS A 549 14.86 -15.84 5.78
CA CYS A 549 14.85 -17.24 6.19
C CYS A 549 13.42 -17.71 6.43
N THR A 550 13.07 -18.88 5.89
CA THR A 550 11.74 -19.49 6.04
C THR A 550 11.84 -20.83 6.76
N GLY A 551 10.73 -21.29 7.35
CA GLY A 551 10.68 -22.57 8.08
C GLY A 551 11.41 -22.56 9.42
N ILE A 552 11.62 -21.38 10.02
CA ILE A 552 12.16 -21.24 11.37
C ILE A 552 11.14 -21.83 12.34
N ARG A 553 11.60 -22.74 13.21
CA ARG A 553 10.80 -23.34 14.28
C ARG A 553 11.40 -22.93 15.61
N ASP A 554 10.56 -22.92 16.63
CA ASP A 554 11.05 -22.84 18.01
C ASP A 554 11.94 -24.07 18.26
N GLU A 555 13.16 -23.86 18.75
CA GLU A 555 14.01 -24.97 19.22
C GLU A 555 13.27 -25.63 20.39
N LYS A 556 12.91 -26.91 20.24
CA LYS A 556 12.23 -27.68 21.28
C LYS A 556 13.11 -28.00 22.48
#